data_AF-A0A2Z6QL63-F1
#
_entry.id   AF-A0A2Z6QL63-F1
#
_cell.length_a   1.000
_cell.length_b   1.000
_cell.length_c   1.000
_cell.angle_alpha   90.00
_cell.angle_beta   90.00
_cell.angle_gamma   90.00
#
_symmetry.space_group_name_H-M   'P 1'
#
loop_
_entity.id
_entity.type
_entity.pdbx_description
1 polymer ?
#
loop_
_entity_poly.entity_id
_entity_poly.type
_entity_poly.pdbx_seq_one_letter_code
_entity_poly.pdbx_strand_id
1 'polypeptide(L)'
;MLFRFGTLFASSVMHSKFQKLAFQNVVVGSKNFWWLALDVQYYEDHIEPKLNEEWREIELDSRKFRVSSLGRIQLTNGEITQGSLHIGHRKTAREGYLVHRLVALAFCPKEGKEYVNNIDGDSTNNNASNLEWCTPKENMQHVVRLGLRNSKDSNSRISIHS
;
A
#
# COMPACT_ATOMS: atom_id res chain seq x y z
N MET A 1 -17.65 63.05 -3.91
CA MET A 1 -16.76 62.38 -4.88
C MET A 1 -17.21 60.93 -4.98
N LEU A 2 -17.87 60.59 -6.09
CA LEU A 2 -18.35 59.24 -6.42
C LEU A 2 -17.19 58.34 -6.84
N PHE A 3 -17.29 57.03 -6.59
CA PHE A 3 -17.00 55.87 -7.49
C PHE A 3 -17.19 54.61 -6.62
N ARG A 4 -17.68 53.45 -7.06
CA ARG A 4 -18.68 52.99 -8.05
C ARG A 4 -18.90 51.51 -7.66
N PHE A 5 -20.10 51.00 -7.90
CA PHE A 5 -20.54 49.63 -7.61
C PHE A 5 -19.77 48.54 -8.37
N GLY A 6 -19.72 47.34 -7.78
CA GLY A 6 -19.54 46.07 -8.48
C GLY A 6 -20.19 44.94 -7.66
N THR A 7 -21.34 44.45 -8.12
CA THR A 7 -22.17 43.42 -7.47
C THR A 7 -22.31 42.20 -8.39
N LEU A 8 -22.31 41.00 -7.78
CA LEU A 8 -22.91 39.70 -8.21
C LEU A 8 -22.13 38.89 -9.30
N PHE A 9 -22.05 37.56 -9.32
CA PHE A 9 -22.98 36.49 -8.90
C PHE A 9 -22.25 35.20 -8.41
N ALA A 10 -23.03 34.36 -7.71
CA ALA A 10 -22.67 33.16 -6.95
C ALA A 10 -22.65 31.83 -7.72
N SER A 11 -22.03 30.80 -7.12
CA SER A 11 -22.47 29.38 -7.02
C SER A 11 -21.27 28.55 -6.54
N SER A 12 -21.27 27.63 -5.57
CA SER A 12 -22.25 27.05 -4.66
C SER A 12 -21.44 26.30 -3.57
N VAL A 13 -21.74 26.57 -2.29
CA VAL A 13 -21.89 25.64 -1.15
C VAL A 13 -20.96 24.41 -1.11
N MET A 14 -20.08 24.26 -0.10
CA MET A 14 -20.44 23.64 1.19
C MET A 14 -19.48 24.00 2.35
N HIS A 15 -20.12 24.09 3.52
CA HIS A 15 -19.69 24.44 4.88
C HIS A 15 -18.44 23.65 5.38
N SER A 16 -17.63 24.14 6.33
CA SER A 16 -18.06 24.34 7.72
C SER A 16 -17.06 25.13 8.59
N LYS A 17 -17.59 26.24 9.14
CA LYS A 17 -17.47 26.83 10.48
C LYS A 17 -16.11 26.86 11.23
N PHE A 18 -15.69 28.12 11.42
CA PHE A 18 -14.86 28.70 12.48
C PHE A 18 -15.10 28.18 13.91
N GLN A 19 -14.04 28.20 14.74
CA GLN A 19 -14.03 29.04 15.95
C GLN A 19 -12.59 29.38 16.41
N LYS A 20 -12.36 30.66 16.68
CA LYS A 20 -11.18 31.20 17.39
C LYS A 20 -11.25 30.81 18.86
N LEU A 21 -10.10 30.52 19.49
CA LEU A 21 -9.85 30.91 20.88
C LEU A 21 -8.34 31.03 21.12
N ALA A 22 -7.99 32.14 21.77
CA ALA A 22 -6.63 32.57 22.07
C ALA A 22 -6.05 31.73 23.21
N PHE A 23 -4.74 31.45 23.14
CA PHE A 23 -3.96 31.20 24.35
C PHE A 23 -2.69 32.05 24.35
N GLN A 24 -2.51 32.71 25.50
CA GLN A 24 -1.48 33.67 25.80
C GLN A 24 -0.10 33.03 25.79
N ASN A 25 0.89 33.78 25.32
CA ASN A 25 2.29 33.44 25.48
C ASN A 25 2.66 33.42 26.97
N VAL A 26 2.99 32.24 27.50
CA VAL A 26 3.77 32.12 28.74
C VAL A 26 5.10 31.49 28.37
N VAL A 27 6.14 32.32 28.33
CA VAL A 27 7.53 31.87 28.32
C VAL A 27 7.94 31.68 29.76
N VAL A 28 8.10 30.43 30.20
CA VAL A 28 8.99 30.09 31.32
C VAL A 28 9.70 28.78 30.97
N GLY A 29 11.03 28.85 30.93
CA GLY A 29 11.88 27.75 30.49
C GLY A 29 11.96 26.59 31.48
N SER A 30 12.02 25.38 30.96
CA SER A 30 12.95 24.31 31.33
C SER A 30 12.60 23.06 30.53
N LYS A 31 13.56 22.16 30.45
CA LYS A 31 13.70 21.12 29.43
C LYS A 31 12.61 20.04 29.50
N ASN A 32 12.11 19.66 28.31
CA ASN A 32 11.63 18.33 27.90
C ASN A 32 10.87 17.48 28.92
N PHE A 33 9.54 17.52 28.88
CA PHE A 33 8.67 16.38 29.17
C PHE A 33 7.43 16.47 28.28
N TRP A 34 7.55 15.98 27.04
CA TRP A 34 6.43 15.81 26.11
C TRP A 34 6.18 14.32 25.86
N TRP A 35 5.97 13.57 26.93
CA TRP A 35 5.22 12.32 26.88
C TRP A 35 4.39 12.30 28.15
N LEU A 36 3.08 12.14 28.01
CA LEU A 36 2.05 12.18 29.05
C LEU A 36 1.32 13.53 29.21
N ALA A 37 0.63 13.96 28.16
CA ALA A 37 -0.73 14.49 28.31
C ALA A 37 -1.43 14.54 26.95
N LEU A 38 -2.70 14.11 26.95
CA LEU A 38 -3.71 14.32 25.91
C LEU A 38 -3.82 13.23 24.84
N ASP A 39 -4.34 12.12 25.35
CA ASP A 39 -5.44 11.33 24.76
C ASP A 39 -6.57 12.24 24.23
N VAL A 40 -6.32 12.89 23.09
CA VAL A 40 -7.35 13.52 22.26
C VAL A 40 -7.30 12.80 20.92
N GLN A 41 -8.29 11.96 20.70
CA GLN A 41 -8.52 11.20 19.47
C GLN A 41 -8.46 12.10 18.24
N TYR A 42 -7.30 12.16 17.59
CA TYR A 42 -7.15 12.61 16.21
C TYR A 42 -6.96 11.36 15.34
N TYR A 43 -8.07 10.69 15.03
CA TYR A 43 -8.15 9.75 13.93
C TYR A 43 -8.84 10.45 12.76
N GLU A 44 -8.04 11.07 11.89
CA GLU A 44 -8.44 11.34 10.51
C GLU A 44 -7.33 10.78 9.61
N ASP A 45 -7.57 9.62 8.99
CA ASP A 45 -7.01 9.11 7.72
C ASP A 45 -5.52 9.31 7.39
N HIS A 46 -4.68 9.64 8.37
CA HIS A 46 -3.26 9.85 8.19
C HIS A 46 -2.55 8.50 8.15
N ILE A 47 -2.29 8.02 6.92
CA ILE A 47 -1.31 6.97 6.70
C ILE A 47 0.05 7.58 7.06
N GLU A 48 0.53 7.30 8.27
CA GLU A 48 1.85 7.74 8.69
C GLU A 48 2.92 7.25 7.68
N PRO A 49 3.76 8.16 7.16
CA PRO A 49 4.89 7.76 6.34
C PRO A 49 5.80 6.87 7.18
N LYS A 50 5.88 5.59 6.82
CA LYS A 50 6.75 4.64 7.51
C LYS A 50 8.20 5.05 7.24
N LEU A 51 8.98 5.17 8.31
CA LEU A 51 10.33 5.73 8.34
C LEU A 51 11.30 5.16 7.27
N ASN A 52 11.04 3.94 6.77
CA ASN A 52 11.91 3.23 5.82
C ASN A 52 11.18 2.86 4.51
N GLU A 53 10.07 3.53 4.19
CA GLU A 53 9.39 3.31 2.92
C GLU A 53 10.07 4.09 1.79
N GLU A 54 10.73 3.35 0.91
CA GLU A 54 11.28 3.91 -0.33
C GLU A 54 10.22 3.86 -1.43
N TRP A 55 10.18 4.90 -2.27
CA TRP A 55 9.30 4.96 -3.44
C TRP A 55 10.14 5.06 -4.71
N ARG A 56 9.81 4.26 -5.73
CA ARG A 56 10.48 4.24 -7.03
C ARG A 56 9.46 4.29 -8.16
N GLU A 57 9.86 4.91 -9.26
CA GLU A 57 9.11 4.87 -10.51
C GLU A 57 9.66 3.75 -11.40
N ILE A 58 8.75 3.00 -12.01
CA ILE A 58 9.08 1.96 -12.98
C ILE A 58 8.19 2.12 -14.21
N GLU A 59 8.68 1.59 -15.33
CA GLU A 59 7.92 1.47 -16.55
C GLU A 59 7.73 0.00 -16.92
N LEU A 60 6.49 -0.38 -17.18
CA LEU A 60 6.11 -1.72 -17.64
C LEU A 60 5.04 -1.57 -18.73
N ASP A 61 5.26 -2.19 -19.89
CA ASP A 61 4.37 -2.12 -21.05
C ASP A 61 3.99 -0.67 -21.45
N SER A 62 4.98 0.22 -21.48
CA SER A 62 4.81 1.65 -21.77
C SER A 62 3.92 2.41 -20.78
N ARG A 63 3.73 1.85 -19.57
CA ARG A 63 2.99 2.49 -18.47
C ARG A 63 3.91 2.74 -17.30
N LYS A 64 3.77 3.91 -16.70
CA LYS A 64 4.51 4.31 -15.51
C LYS A 64 3.75 3.93 -14.25
N PHE A 65 4.46 3.38 -13.29
CA PHE A 65 3.95 3.06 -11.96
C PHE A 65 4.88 3.67 -10.93
N ARG A 66 4.30 4.18 -9.84
CA ARG A 66 5.06 4.57 -8.65
C ARG A 66 4.75 3.58 -7.54
N VAL A 67 5.77 2.87 -7.10
CA VAL A 67 5.66 1.73 -6.19
C VAL A 67 6.57 1.89 -4.99
N SER A 68 6.15 1.35 -3.86
CA SER A 68 6.91 1.43 -2.61
C SER A 68 7.56 0.11 -2.23
N SER A 69 8.63 0.19 -1.44
CA SER A 69 9.33 -0.97 -0.88
C SER A 69 8.44 -1.82 0.03
N LEU A 70 7.29 -1.29 0.48
CA LEU A 70 6.32 -1.96 1.35
C LEU A 70 5.11 -2.53 0.58
N GLY A 71 5.23 -2.67 -0.74
CA GLY A 71 4.17 -3.28 -1.54
C GLY A 71 2.96 -2.39 -1.78
N ARG A 72 3.15 -1.06 -1.77
CA ARG A 72 2.09 -0.09 -2.08
C ARG A 72 2.31 0.52 -3.47
N ILE A 73 1.24 1.01 -4.07
CA ILE A 73 1.23 1.67 -5.37
C ILE A 73 0.54 3.03 -5.22
N GLN A 74 1.05 4.04 -5.91
CA GLN A 74 0.39 5.34 -6.03
C GLN A 74 -0.39 5.41 -7.34
N LEU A 75 -1.68 5.73 -7.23
CA LEU A 75 -2.60 5.90 -8.34
C LEU A 75 -2.42 7.28 -8.99
N THR A 76 -2.97 7.47 -10.19
CA THR A 76 -2.85 8.72 -10.95
C THR A 76 -3.52 9.92 -10.27
N ASN A 77 -4.51 9.68 -9.39
CA ASN A 77 -5.16 10.70 -8.56
C ASN A 77 -4.35 11.04 -7.29
N GLY A 78 -3.18 10.43 -7.09
CA GLY A 78 -2.31 10.63 -5.92
C GLY A 78 -2.59 9.68 -4.76
N GLU A 79 -3.69 8.94 -4.77
CA GLU A 79 -4.05 7.99 -3.72
C GLU A 79 -3.05 6.83 -3.63
N ILE A 80 -2.83 6.35 -2.41
CA ILE A 80 -1.94 5.23 -2.13
C ILE A 80 -2.79 4.00 -1.80
N THR A 81 -2.49 2.87 -2.42
CA THR A 81 -3.20 1.60 -2.18
C THR A 81 -2.23 0.42 -2.19
N GLN A 82 -2.64 -0.70 -1.60
CA GLN A 82 -1.96 -1.99 -1.77
C GLN A 82 -2.46 -2.77 -2.99
N GLY A 83 -3.43 -2.21 -3.74
CA GLY A 83 -4.15 -2.93 -4.78
C GLY A 83 -5.25 -3.83 -4.23
N SER A 84 -6.06 -4.35 -5.14
CA SER A 84 -7.22 -5.20 -4.83
C SER A 84 -6.82 -6.67 -4.78
N LEU A 85 -7.34 -7.41 -3.80
CA LEU A 85 -7.10 -8.84 -3.68
C LEU A 85 -7.97 -9.62 -4.69
N HIS A 86 -7.33 -10.45 -5.50
CA HIS A 86 -8.00 -11.29 -6.50
C HIS A 86 -7.28 -12.64 -6.64
N ILE A 87 -7.98 -13.73 -6.33
CA ILE A 87 -7.44 -15.11 -6.34
C ILE A 87 -6.13 -15.18 -5.53
N GLY A 88 -6.16 -14.67 -4.29
CA GLY A 88 -5.00 -14.71 -3.39
C GLY A 88 -3.87 -13.71 -3.68
N HIS A 89 -3.91 -12.99 -4.80
CA HIS A 89 -2.87 -12.01 -5.17
C HIS A 89 -3.40 -10.58 -5.21
N ARG A 90 -2.57 -9.61 -4.81
CA ARG A 90 -2.90 -8.18 -4.96
C ARG A 90 -2.63 -7.72 -6.39
N LYS A 91 -3.56 -6.97 -6.97
CA LYS A 91 -3.49 -6.43 -8.33
C LYS A 91 -3.79 -4.94 -8.37
N THR A 92 -3.24 -4.24 -9.37
CA THR A 92 -3.66 -2.86 -9.67
C THR A 92 -5.13 -2.87 -10.09
N ALA A 93 -5.92 -1.92 -9.60
CA ALA A 93 -7.37 -1.92 -9.80
C ALA A 93 -7.77 -1.72 -11.27
N ARG A 94 -7.02 -0.91 -12.01
CA ARG A 94 -7.36 -0.50 -13.38
C ARG A 94 -6.81 -1.47 -14.43
N GLU A 95 -5.58 -1.92 -14.27
CA GLU A 95 -4.88 -2.71 -15.29
C GLU A 95 -4.74 -4.19 -14.94
N GLY A 96 -4.92 -4.56 -13.67
CA GLY A 96 -4.77 -5.95 -13.24
C GLY A 96 -3.32 -6.44 -13.11
N TYR A 97 -2.33 -5.55 -13.08
CA TYR A 97 -0.93 -5.94 -12.86
C TYR A 97 -0.72 -6.48 -11.45
N LEU A 98 0.07 -7.54 -11.32
CA LEU A 98 0.42 -8.12 -10.01
C LEU A 98 1.33 -7.18 -9.24
N VAL A 99 0.93 -6.80 -8.02
CA VAL A 99 1.64 -5.82 -7.20
C VAL A 99 3.04 -6.30 -6.84
N HIS A 100 3.21 -7.57 -6.43
CA HIS A 100 4.53 -8.12 -6.13
C HIS A 100 5.49 -8.03 -7.33
N ARG A 101 5.00 -8.14 -8.56
CA ARG A 101 5.84 -8.07 -9.77
C ARG A 101 6.33 -6.65 -10.00
N LEU A 102 5.46 -5.66 -9.80
CA LEU A 102 5.84 -4.25 -9.87
C LEU A 102 6.89 -3.91 -8.80
N VAL A 103 6.69 -4.38 -7.56
CA VAL A 103 7.65 -4.18 -6.47
C VAL A 103 9.00 -4.85 -6.79
N ALA A 104 8.99 -6.10 -7.24
CA ALA A 104 10.22 -6.82 -7.56
C ALA A 104 10.99 -6.19 -8.73
N LEU A 105 10.30 -5.60 -9.72
CA LEU A 105 10.94 -4.84 -10.80
C LEU A 105 11.66 -3.58 -10.28
N ALA A 106 11.13 -2.96 -9.22
CA ALA A 106 11.68 -1.72 -8.66
C ALA A 106 12.82 -1.96 -7.66
N PHE A 107 12.74 -3.02 -6.86
CA PHE A 107 13.58 -3.19 -5.67
C PHE A 107 14.42 -4.47 -5.66
N CYS A 108 14.12 -5.46 -6.50
CA CYS A 108 14.83 -6.74 -6.48
C CYS A 108 15.74 -6.89 -7.72
N PRO A 109 17.01 -7.28 -7.55
CA PRO A 109 17.91 -7.51 -8.68
C PRO A 109 17.41 -8.64 -9.57
N LYS A 110 17.24 -8.38 -10.86
CA LYS A 110 16.74 -9.36 -11.84
C LYS A 110 17.91 -10.14 -12.44
N GLU A 111 18.22 -11.30 -11.88
CA GLU A 111 19.34 -12.16 -12.27
C GLU A 111 19.01 -13.06 -13.49
N GLY A 112 18.40 -12.51 -14.54
CA GLY A 112 17.97 -13.29 -15.71
C GLY A 112 16.80 -14.25 -15.45
N LYS A 113 16.15 -14.11 -14.30
CA LYS A 113 14.99 -14.91 -13.87
C LYS A 113 13.67 -14.20 -14.22
N GLU A 114 12.60 -14.98 -14.40
CA GLU A 114 11.33 -14.48 -14.95
C GLU A 114 10.18 -14.44 -13.95
N TYR A 115 10.25 -15.24 -12.89
CA TYR A 115 9.19 -15.39 -11.89
C TYR A 115 9.59 -14.69 -10.60
N VAL A 116 8.59 -14.21 -9.85
CA VAL A 116 8.79 -13.62 -8.53
C VAL A 116 8.23 -14.59 -7.50
N ASN A 117 9.02 -14.89 -6.48
CA ASN A 117 8.62 -15.71 -5.34
C ASN A 117 8.40 -14.83 -4.10
N ASN A 118 7.45 -15.23 -3.25
CA ASN A 118 7.29 -14.72 -1.89
C ASN A 118 8.06 -15.65 -0.94
N ILE A 119 9.07 -15.13 -0.23
CA ILE A 119 9.98 -15.92 0.59
C ILE A 119 9.25 -16.64 1.75
N ASP A 120 8.23 -15.99 2.30
CA ASP A 120 7.37 -16.55 3.35
C ASP A 120 6.21 -17.43 2.84
N GLY A 121 6.02 -17.50 1.52
CA GLY A 121 4.88 -18.18 0.90
C GLY A 121 3.53 -17.47 0.99
N ASP A 122 3.46 -16.25 1.55
CA ASP A 122 2.25 -15.43 1.58
C ASP A 122 2.21 -14.48 0.37
N SER A 123 1.30 -14.77 -0.56
CA SER A 123 1.08 -14.00 -1.78
C SER A 123 0.50 -12.60 -1.57
N THR A 124 0.15 -12.24 -0.34
CA THR A 124 -0.34 -10.91 0.04
C THR A 124 0.74 -10.04 0.69
N ASN A 125 1.83 -10.64 1.17
CA ASN A 125 2.99 -9.95 1.71
C ASN A 125 3.95 -9.51 0.59
N ASN A 126 3.67 -8.36 -0.01
CA ASN A 126 4.41 -7.82 -1.15
C ASN A 126 5.54 -6.86 -0.75
N ASN A 127 6.06 -6.95 0.47
CA ASN A 127 7.23 -6.18 0.87
C ASN A 127 8.44 -6.59 0.02
N ALA A 128 9.23 -5.63 -0.47
CA ALA A 128 10.40 -5.90 -1.30
C ALA A 128 11.38 -6.88 -0.65
N SER A 129 11.57 -6.79 0.67
CA SER A 129 12.41 -7.72 1.44
C SER A 129 11.87 -9.15 1.51
N ASN A 130 10.61 -9.37 1.16
CA ASN A 130 9.96 -10.68 1.09
C ASN A 130 9.90 -11.23 -0.35
N LEU A 131 10.48 -10.53 -1.33
CA LEU A 131 10.39 -10.89 -2.74
C LEU A 131 11.76 -11.22 -3.32
N GLU A 132 11.79 -12.28 -4.13
CA GLU A 132 12.98 -12.67 -4.89
C GLU A 132 12.62 -13.08 -6.31
N TRP A 133 13.52 -12.87 -7.26
CA TRP A 133 13.38 -13.45 -8.58
C TRP A 133 13.80 -14.93 -8.55
N CYS A 134 13.01 -15.79 -9.17
CA CYS A 134 13.20 -17.24 -9.19
C CYS A 134 12.95 -17.83 -10.59
N THR A 135 13.49 -19.02 -10.80
CA THR A 135 13.14 -19.91 -11.91
C THR A 135 11.92 -20.76 -11.52
N PRO A 136 11.19 -21.35 -12.50
CA PRO A 136 10.09 -22.28 -12.20
C PRO A 136 10.49 -23.43 -11.27
N LYS A 137 11.71 -23.95 -11.44
CA LYS A 137 12.24 -25.05 -10.64
C LYS A 137 12.48 -24.63 -9.20
N GLU A 138 13.11 -23.48 -8.97
CA GLU A 138 13.34 -22.93 -7.64
C GLU A 138 12.01 -22.66 -6.91
N ASN A 139 11.04 -22.05 -7.61
CA ASN A 139 9.71 -21.79 -7.05
C ASN A 139 9.01 -23.09 -6.62
N MET A 140 9.02 -24.11 -7.47
CA MET A 140 8.44 -25.43 -7.14
C MET A 140 9.13 -26.08 -5.94
N GLN A 141 10.47 -26.02 -5.88
CA GLN A 141 11.24 -26.53 -4.75
C GLN A 141 10.90 -25.78 -3.45
N HIS A 142 10.69 -24.47 -3.53
CA HIS A 142 10.28 -23.64 -2.40
C HIS A 142 8.89 -24.01 -1.88
N VAL A 143 7.90 -24.16 -2.76
CA VAL A 143 6.53 -24.63 -2.41
C VAL A 143 6.57 -25.99 -1.71
N VAL A 144 7.38 -26.92 -2.21
CA VAL A 144 7.57 -28.24 -1.58
C VAL A 144 8.19 -28.10 -0.19
N ARG A 145 9.22 -27.26 -0.04
CA ARG A 145 9.92 -27.01 1.24
C ARG A 145 8.99 -26.42 2.29
N LEU A 146 8.09 -25.51 1.89
CA LEU A 146 7.10 -24.89 2.78
C LEU A 146 5.89 -25.81 3.06
N GLY A 147 5.82 -26.99 2.43
CA GLY A 147 4.67 -27.87 2.58
C GLY A 147 3.37 -27.32 1.98
N LEU A 148 3.45 -26.32 1.09
CA LEU A 148 2.30 -25.64 0.47
C LEU A 148 1.72 -26.40 -0.72
N ARG A 149 2.19 -27.63 -0.97
CA ARG A 149 1.62 -28.51 -1.99
C ARG A 149 0.25 -28.97 -1.50
N ASN A 150 -0.82 -28.45 -2.12
CA ASN A 150 -2.19 -28.85 -1.83
C ASN A 150 -2.34 -30.38 -1.89
N SER A 151 -2.51 -31.01 -0.73
CA SER A 151 -3.11 -32.33 -0.59
C SER A 151 -4.62 -32.19 -0.80
N LYS A 152 -5.08 -32.31 -2.05
CA LYS A 152 -6.50 -32.55 -2.34
C LYS A 152 -6.61 -33.89 -3.07
N ASP A 153 -7.00 -34.92 -2.32
CA ASP A 153 -7.84 -36.08 -2.74
C ASP A 153 -7.51 -37.38 -1.98
N SER A 154 -7.91 -37.47 -0.71
CA SER A 154 -7.96 -38.75 0.01
C SER A 154 -9.25 -38.96 0.82
N ASN A 155 -10.37 -38.30 0.46
CA ASN A 155 -11.64 -38.56 1.15
C ASN A 155 -12.93 -38.50 0.30
N SER A 156 -12.86 -38.74 -1.03
CA SER A 156 -14.05 -38.85 -1.90
C SER A 156 -14.31 -40.26 -2.47
N ARG A 157 -13.75 -41.31 -1.85
CA ARG A 157 -14.07 -42.71 -2.19
C ARG A 157 -14.33 -43.59 -0.96
N ILE A 158 -15.34 -43.24 -0.16
CA ILE A 158 -16.09 -44.30 0.55
C ILE A 158 -17.24 -44.68 -0.37
N SER A 159 -16.97 -45.72 -1.16
CA SER A 159 -17.95 -46.44 -1.95
C SER A 159 -19.12 -46.87 -1.08
N ILE A 160 -20.32 -46.37 -1.41
CA ILE A 160 -21.55 -47.12 -1.21
C ILE A 160 -21.42 -48.43 -1.98
N HIS A 161 -21.15 -49.54 -1.31
CA HIS A 161 -21.51 -50.91 -1.73
C HIS A 161 -21.31 -51.85 -0.54
N SER A 162 -22.41 -52.23 0.12
CA SER A 162 -22.85 -53.60 0.41
C SER A 162 -24.19 -53.51 1.13
#